data_AF-A0A1Q8BBX8-F1
#
_entry.id   AF-A0A1Q8BBX8-F1
#
_cell.length_a   1.000
_cell.length_b   1.000
_cell.length_c   1.000
_cell.angle_alpha   90.00
_cell.angle_beta   90.00
_cell.angle_gamma   90.00
#
_symmetry.space_group_name_H-M   'P 1'
#
loop_
_entity.id
_entity.type
_entity.pdbx_description
1 polymer ?
#
loop_
_entity_poly.entity_id
_entity_poly.type
_entity_poly.pdbx_seq_one_letter_code
_entity_poly.pdbx_strand_id
1 'polypeptide(L)'
;MKIELTAPMQKVMSPQLMQRLQRTLDEFPELQSYTLRIGLVMHSNVHGNADSRNMLIRLNTRARSGMSYFTIAHELTHLLQKPGLGTVPYGEIQCDIYTLARSSLFTDDMPTYLPGLSCKKRDWTHHAAAVRDLCIEAIEVRKLRRTYIAWLSQAIDEYFKFPS
;
A
#
# COMPACT_ATOMS: atom_id res chain seq x y z
N MET A 1 11.01 14.90 7.49
CA MET A 1 10.50 13.67 8.11
C MET A 1 11.58 12.99 8.92
N LYS A 2 11.28 12.52 10.14
CA LYS A 2 12.23 11.77 10.99
C LYS A 2 11.81 10.30 11.03
N ILE A 3 12.75 9.39 10.80
CA ILE A 3 12.51 7.94 10.91
C ILE A 3 13.12 7.43 12.21
N GLU A 4 12.34 6.69 13.00
CA GLU A 4 12.79 6.04 14.23
C GLU A 4 12.63 4.52 14.13
N LEU A 5 13.74 3.80 14.06
CA LEU A 5 13.74 2.34 14.01
C LEU A 5 13.62 1.77 15.42
N THR A 6 12.68 0.84 15.61
CA THR A 6 12.64 0.03 16.84
C THR A 6 13.91 -0.84 16.95
N ALA A 7 14.31 -1.23 18.18
CA ALA A 7 15.50 -2.05 18.39
C ALA A 7 15.53 -3.35 17.57
N PRO A 8 14.42 -4.12 17.40
CA PRO A 8 14.40 -5.27 16.51
C PRO A 8 14.62 -4.88 15.03
N MET A 9 14.01 -3.79 14.57
CA MET A 9 14.16 -3.32 13.20
C MET A 9 15.61 -2.87 12.91
N GLN A 10 16.28 -2.21 13.84
CA GLN A 10 17.69 -1.81 13.70
C GLN A 10 18.61 -3.00 13.40
N LYS A 11 18.31 -4.18 13.94
CA LYS A 11 19.12 -5.40 13.74
C LYS A 11 18.95 -6.01 12.35
N VAL A 12 17.83 -5.75 11.67
CA VAL A 12 17.48 -6.38 10.39
C VAL A 12 17.42 -5.38 9.24
N MET A 13 17.52 -4.08 9.52
CA MET A 13 17.51 -3.03 8.51
C MET A 13 18.76 -3.13 7.64
N SER A 14 18.57 -3.32 6.33
CA SER A 14 19.64 -3.26 5.35
C SER A 14 19.65 -1.90 4.62
N PRO A 15 20.79 -1.49 4.03
CA PRO A 15 20.84 -0.28 3.21
C PRO A 15 19.81 -0.28 2.06
N GLN A 16 19.58 -1.44 1.44
CA GLN A 16 18.61 -1.59 0.34
C GLN A 16 17.17 -1.40 0.84
N LEU A 17 16.84 -1.94 2.02
CA LEU A 17 15.52 -1.74 2.61
C LEU A 17 15.32 -0.28 3.05
N MET A 18 16.34 0.35 3.62
CA MET A 18 16.29 1.77 3.99
C MET A 18 16.12 2.66 2.76
N GLN A 19 16.83 2.38 1.67
CA GLN A 19 16.67 3.11 0.41
C GLN A 19 15.26 2.94 -0.16
N ARG A 20 14.73 1.71 -0.15
CA ARG A 20 13.37 1.42 -0.59
C ARG A 20 12.34 2.20 0.25
N LEU A 21 12.48 2.15 1.57
CA LEU A 21 11.63 2.87 2.51
C LEU A 21 11.66 4.37 2.25
N GLN A 22 12.84 4.96 2.08
CA GLN A 22 12.98 6.39 1.81
C GLN A 22 12.29 6.78 0.50
N ARG A 23 12.51 6.02 -0.57
CA ARG A 23 11.89 6.28 -1.88
C ARG A 23 10.37 6.09 -1.84
N THR A 24 9.85 5.14 -1.06
CA THR A 24 8.42 5.04 -0.81
C THR A 24 7.91 6.29 -0.09
N LEU A 25 8.60 6.76 0.95
CA LEU A 25 8.16 7.90 1.75
C LEU A 25 8.17 9.23 1.00
N ASP A 26 9.00 9.37 -0.03
CA ASP A 26 8.99 10.55 -0.90
C ASP A 26 7.62 10.74 -1.59
N GLU A 27 6.84 9.67 -1.74
CA GLU A 27 5.46 9.68 -2.27
C GLU A 27 4.38 9.99 -1.21
N PHE A 28 4.78 10.19 0.06
CA PHE A 28 3.88 10.51 1.19
C PHE A 28 4.21 11.87 1.82
N PRO A 29 4.06 12.98 1.09
CA PRO A 29 4.39 14.32 1.59
C PRO A 29 3.61 14.69 2.86
N GLU A 30 2.40 14.19 3.04
CA GLU A 30 1.57 14.43 4.23
C GLU A 30 2.16 13.83 5.52
N LEU A 31 3.09 12.88 5.41
CA LEU A 31 3.79 12.29 6.55
C LEU A 31 5.04 13.06 6.94
N GLN A 32 5.47 14.07 6.15
CA GLN A 32 6.77 14.71 6.33
C GLN A 32 6.96 15.45 7.66
N SER A 33 5.87 15.97 8.22
CA SER A 33 5.84 16.68 9.51
C SER A 33 5.83 15.74 10.72
N TYR A 34 5.74 14.42 10.51
CA TYR A 34 5.64 13.44 11.57
C TYR A 34 6.95 12.67 11.78
N THR A 35 7.13 12.16 12.99
CA THR A 35 8.14 11.14 13.28
C THR A 35 7.51 9.78 13.01
N LEU A 36 8.03 9.08 12.00
CA LEU A 36 7.57 7.75 11.62
C LEU A 36 8.40 6.70 12.34
N ARG A 37 7.74 5.83 13.09
CA ARG A 37 8.37 4.69 13.75
C ARG A 37 8.29 3.45 12.86
N ILE A 38 9.39 2.72 12.72
CA ILE A 38 9.45 1.49 11.90
C ILE A 38 9.78 0.29 12.80
N GLY A 39 8.82 -0.62 12.86
CA GLY A 39 8.87 -1.87 13.60
C GLY A 39 9.14 -3.08 12.72
N LEU A 40 9.43 -4.20 13.39
CA LEU A 40 9.53 -5.52 12.77
C LEU A 40 8.31 -6.36 13.19
N VAL A 41 7.71 -7.08 12.24
CA VAL A 41 6.75 -8.14 12.55
C VAL A 41 7.52 -9.36 13.06
N MET A 42 7.44 -9.63 14.37
CA MET A 42 8.23 -10.69 15.02
C MET A 42 7.57 -12.07 14.92
N HIS A 43 6.23 -12.15 14.93
CA HIS A 43 5.48 -13.41 15.03
C HIS A 43 4.10 -13.34 14.34
N SER A 44 4.04 -13.29 13.01
CA SER A 44 2.76 -13.48 12.31
C SER A 44 2.95 -13.88 10.84
N ASN A 45 1.94 -14.53 10.27
CA ASN A 45 1.83 -14.80 8.83
C ASN A 45 1.46 -13.54 8.01
N VAL A 46 1.49 -12.35 8.61
CA VAL A 46 1.09 -11.09 7.98
C VAL A 46 2.32 -10.36 7.44
N HIS A 47 2.17 -9.69 6.29
CA HIS A 47 3.25 -8.98 5.62
C HIS A 47 3.61 -7.62 6.28
N GLY A 48 2.69 -7.06 7.08
CA GLY A 48 2.89 -5.85 7.87
C GLY A 48 1.71 -5.58 8.82
N ASN A 49 1.81 -4.51 9.62
CA ASN A 49 0.70 -3.94 10.40
C ASN A 49 1.04 -2.49 10.79
N ALA A 50 0.04 -1.61 10.80
CA ALA A 50 0.18 -0.23 11.27
C ALA A 50 -0.56 0.06 12.60
N ASP A 51 0.06 0.90 13.43
CA ASP A 51 -0.56 1.59 14.55
C ASP A 51 -0.59 3.10 14.23
N SER A 52 -1.68 3.51 13.59
CA SER A 52 -1.85 4.86 13.05
C SER A 52 -1.88 5.95 14.12
N ARG A 53 -2.22 5.64 15.38
CA ARG A 53 -2.18 6.63 16.48
C ARG A 53 -0.75 6.99 16.86
N ASN A 54 0.16 6.03 16.74
CA ASN A 54 1.54 6.14 17.17
C ASN A 54 2.52 6.33 16.01
N MET A 55 2.01 6.62 14.81
CA MET A 55 2.79 6.76 13.57
C MET A 55 3.78 5.60 13.39
N LEU A 56 3.32 4.37 13.63
CA LEU A 56 4.14 3.17 13.61
C LEU A 56 3.67 2.23 12.51
N ILE A 57 4.57 1.86 11.61
CA ILE A 57 4.37 0.69 10.72
C ILE A 57 5.29 -0.43 11.15
N ARG A 58 4.83 -1.67 11.05
CA ARG A 58 5.64 -2.87 11.28
C ARG A 58 5.76 -3.61 9.98
N LEU A 59 6.99 -3.95 9.62
CA LEU A 59 7.28 -4.60 8.35
C LEU A 59 7.78 -6.03 8.59
N ASN A 60 7.39 -6.96 7.73
CA ASN A 60 7.92 -8.33 7.77
C ASN A 60 9.13 -8.46 6.83
N THR A 61 10.35 -8.39 7.38
CA THR A 61 11.59 -8.46 6.59
C THR A 61 12.01 -9.87 6.19
N ARG A 62 11.27 -10.91 6.62
CA ARG A 62 11.61 -12.32 6.37
C ARG A 62 10.89 -12.93 5.15
N ALA A 63 10.08 -12.16 4.43
CA ALA A 63 9.42 -12.63 3.23
C ALA A 63 10.46 -13.04 2.16
N ARG A 64 10.35 -14.28 1.64
CA ARG A 64 11.29 -14.85 0.63
C ARG A 64 11.43 -13.99 -0.64
N SER A 65 10.40 -13.23 -1.00
CA SER A 65 10.38 -12.33 -2.16
C SER A 65 11.02 -10.96 -1.90
N GLY A 66 11.50 -10.71 -0.67
CA GLY A 66 11.79 -9.36 -0.22
C GLY A 66 10.52 -8.54 0.01
N MET A 67 10.70 -7.30 0.48
CA MET A 67 9.62 -6.36 0.76
C MET A 67 9.44 -5.41 -0.42
N SER A 68 8.28 -5.45 -1.06
CA SER A 68 7.97 -4.58 -2.22
C SER A 68 7.74 -3.13 -1.81
N TYR A 69 7.84 -2.21 -2.77
CA TYR A 69 7.40 -0.83 -2.57
C TYR A 69 5.91 -0.79 -2.23
N PHE A 70 5.09 -1.63 -2.89
CA PHE A 70 3.67 -1.80 -2.59
C PHE A 70 3.42 -2.13 -1.12
N THR A 71 4.08 -3.16 -0.55
CA THR A 71 3.86 -3.53 0.87
C THR A 71 4.20 -2.39 1.82
N ILE A 72 5.30 -1.66 1.59
CA ILE A 72 5.65 -0.52 2.45
C ILE A 72 4.59 0.58 2.33
N ALA A 73 4.18 0.88 1.10
CA ALA A 73 3.19 1.92 0.82
C ALA A 73 1.79 1.57 1.35
N HIS A 74 1.41 0.29 1.36
CA HIS A 74 0.18 -0.21 1.99
C HIS A 74 0.16 0.12 3.48
N GLU A 75 1.23 -0.24 4.18
CA GLU A 75 1.34 0.03 5.62
C GLU A 75 1.37 1.53 5.92
N LEU A 76 2.02 2.34 5.08
CA LEU A 76 1.98 3.80 5.23
C LEU A 76 0.60 4.37 4.97
N THR A 77 -0.15 3.82 4.02
CA THR A 77 -1.53 4.24 3.73
C THR A 77 -2.45 4.01 4.92
N HIS A 78 -2.22 2.99 5.75
CA HIS A 78 -2.95 2.84 7.02
C HIS A 78 -2.75 4.02 7.99
N LEU A 79 -1.59 4.70 7.97
CA LEU A 79 -1.38 5.90 8.79
C LEU A 79 -2.26 7.08 8.35
N LEU A 80 -2.70 7.06 7.09
CA LEU A 80 -3.60 8.06 6.52
C LEU A 80 -5.08 7.77 6.84
N GLN A 81 -5.39 6.54 7.27
CA GLN A 81 -6.72 6.17 7.73
C GLN A 81 -6.94 6.60 9.17
N LYS A 82 -8.20 6.75 9.60
CA LYS A 82 -8.52 6.94 11.02
C LYS A 82 -8.10 5.68 11.81
N PRO A 83 -7.47 5.81 12.99
CA PRO A 83 -7.32 7.01 13.82
C PRO A 83 -6.06 7.86 13.56
N GLY A 84 -5.31 7.63 12.49
CA GLY A 84 -4.21 8.50 12.04
C GLY A 84 -4.73 9.79 11.41
N LEU A 85 -4.21 10.18 10.22
CA LEU A 85 -4.56 11.47 9.61
C LEU A 85 -6.02 11.58 9.17
N GLY A 86 -6.67 10.45 8.89
CA GLY A 86 -8.08 10.40 8.48
C GLY A 86 -8.36 11.00 7.09
N THR A 87 -7.35 11.16 6.25
CA THR A 87 -7.45 11.63 4.87
C THR A 87 -7.85 10.52 3.89
N VAL A 88 -7.59 9.25 4.25
CA VAL A 88 -7.98 8.05 3.49
C VAL A 88 -9.10 7.30 4.23
N PRO A 89 -10.10 6.72 3.53
CA PRO A 89 -11.15 5.94 4.17
C PRO A 89 -10.59 4.66 4.79
N TYR A 90 -11.18 4.21 5.90
CA TYR A 90 -10.72 3.04 6.64
C TYR A 90 -11.06 1.70 5.95
N GLY A 91 -10.08 0.78 5.93
CA GLY A 91 -10.21 -0.61 5.47
C GLY A 91 -9.11 -1.05 4.51
N GLU A 92 -8.89 -2.37 4.40
CA GLU A 92 -7.81 -2.95 3.58
C GLU A 92 -7.99 -2.69 2.08
N ILE A 93 -9.22 -2.83 1.57
CA ILE A 93 -9.53 -2.55 0.17
C ILE A 93 -9.17 -1.10 -0.17
N GLN A 94 -9.49 -0.17 0.73
CA GLN A 94 -9.18 1.24 0.55
C GLN A 94 -7.67 1.49 0.64
N CYS A 95 -6.94 0.75 1.47
CA CYS A 95 -5.47 0.80 1.45
C CYS A 95 -4.91 0.38 0.10
N ASP A 96 -5.34 -0.75 -0.46
CA ASP A 96 -4.87 -1.20 -1.79
C ASP A 96 -5.17 -0.15 -2.87
N ILE A 97 -6.40 0.37 -2.91
CA ILE A 97 -6.83 1.37 -3.90
C ILE A 97 -5.95 2.63 -3.83
N TYR A 98 -5.83 3.21 -2.63
CA TYR A 98 -5.09 4.46 -2.45
C TYR A 98 -3.58 4.28 -2.57
N THR A 99 -3.06 3.08 -2.26
CA THR A 99 -1.66 2.73 -2.50
C THR A 99 -1.36 2.68 -3.99
N LEU A 100 -2.12 1.90 -4.76
CA LEU A 100 -1.88 1.75 -6.21
C LEU A 100 -2.05 3.09 -6.94
N ALA A 101 -3.09 3.85 -6.63
CA ALA A 101 -3.36 5.12 -7.29
C ALA A 101 -2.25 6.15 -7.10
N ARG A 102 -1.52 6.08 -5.97
CA ARG A 102 -0.55 7.09 -5.56
C ARG A 102 0.65 7.21 -6.50
N SER A 103 1.29 6.10 -6.85
CA SER A 103 2.50 6.11 -7.69
C SER A 103 2.64 4.81 -8.46
N SER A 104 3.14 4.87 -9.69
CA SER A 104 3.51 3.67 -10.47
C SER A 104 4.66 2.91 -9.84
N LEU A 105 5.36 3.48 -8.86
CA LEU A 105 6.34 2.78 -8.03
C LEU A 105 5.70 1.62 -7.25
N PHE A 106 4.42 1.73 -6.89
CA PHE A 106 3.70 0.78 -6.03
C PHE A 106 3.01 -0.33 -6.82
N THR A 107 3.29 -0.46 -8.11
CA THR A 107 2.78 -1.56 -8.93
C THR A 107 3.74 -2.75 -8.97
N ASP A 108 4.76 -2.79 -8.12
CA ASP A 108 5.81 -3.82 -8.10
C ASP A 108 5.39 -5.13 -7.43
N ASP A 109 4.26 -5.15 -6.73
CA ASP A 109 3.62 -6.37 -6.25
C ASP A 109 2.09 -6.31 -6.44
N MET A 110 1.48 -7.48 -6.55
CA MET A 110 0.03 -7.62 -6.72
C MET A 110 -0.68 -7.29 -5.40
N PRO A 111 -1.72 -6.45 -5.42
CA PRO A 111 -2.54 -6.16 -4.23
C PRO A 111 -3.29 -7.42 -3.75
N THR A 112 -3.65 -7.46 -2.47
CA THR A 112 -4.25 -8.66 -1.85
C THR A 112 -5.76 -8.57 -1.70
N TYR A 113 -6.30 -7.37 -1.51
CA TYR A 113 -7.68 -7.11 -1.14
C TYR A 113 -8.49 -6.47 -2.25
N LEU A 114 -7.85 -6.03 -3.35
CA LEU A 114 -8.53 -5.40 -4.46
C LEU A 114 -9.55 -6.36 -5.13
N PRO A 115 -10.86 -6.03 -5.14
CA PRO A 115 -11.89 -6.90 -5.67
C PRO A 115 -11.86 -6.96 -7.20
N GLY A 116 -12.36 -8.07 -7.77
CA GLY A 116 -12.45 -8.27 -9.22
C GLY A 116 -11.15 -8.72 -9.91
N LEU A 117 -10.01 -8.72 -9.20
CA LEU A 117 -8.75 -9.18 -9.77
C LEU A 117 -8.81 -10.66 -10.19
N SER A 118 -8.56 -10.92 -11.46
CA SER A 118 -8.60 -12.25 -12.07
C SER A 118 -7.29 -12.57 -12.80
N CYS A 119 -6.15 -12.32 -12.15
CA CYS A 119 -4.82 -12.68 -12.67
C CYS A 119 -3.98 -13.40 -11.62
N LYS A 120 -2.95 -14.13 -12.08
CA LYS A 120 -1.94 -14.72 -11.19
C LYS A 120 -0.86 -13.67 -10.92
N LYS A 121 -0.17 -13.79 -9.77
CA LYS A 121 0.95 -12.91 -9.39
C LYS A 121 2.03 -12.77 -10.48
N ARG A 122 2.31 -13.85 -11.23
CA ARG A 122 3.29 -13.84 -12.34
C ARG A 122 2.89 -12.97 -13.53
N ASP A 123 1.58 -12.75 -13.71
CA ASP A 123 1.01 -12.01 -14.83
C ASP A 123 0.74 -10.54 -14.46
N TRP A 124 0.82 -10.21 -13.16
CA TRP A 124 0.51 -8.89 -12.59
C TRP A 124 1.18 -7.73 -13.33
N THR A 125 2.45 -7.85 -13.69
CA THR A 125 3.21 -6.78 -14.35
C THR A 125 2.58 -6.32 -15.68
N HIS A 126 1.86 -7.20 -16.39
CA HIS A 126 1.15 -6.85 -17.62
C HIS A 126 -0.11 -6.02 -17.36
N HIS A 127 -0.71 -6.17 -16.19
CA HIS A 127 -1.99 -5.55 -15.85
C HIS A 127 -1.87 -4.37 -14.89
N ALA A 128 -0.71 -4.22 -14.25
CA ALA A 128 -0.56 -3.34 -13.10
C ALA A 128 -0.83 -1.85 -13.43
N ALA A 129 -0.43 -1.40 -14.63
CA ALA A 129 -0.70 -0.03 -15.08
C ALA A 129 -2.21 0.22 -15.27
N ALA A 130 -2.90 -0.67 -15.99
CA ALA A 130 -4.34 -0.55 -16.23
C ALA A 130 -5.15 -0.60 -14.91
N VAL A 131 -4.80 -1.53 -14.02
CA VAL A 131 -5.45 -1.64 -12.70
C VAL A 131 -5.19 -0.39 -11.85
N ARG A 132 -3.98 0.17 -11.90
CA ARG A 132 -3.67 1.44 -11.23
C ARG A 132 -4.55 2.58 -11.74
N ASP A 133 -4.74 2.68 -13.05
CA ASP A 133 -5.56 3.75 -13.64
C ASP A 133 -7.02 3.63 -13.21
N LEU A 134 -7.55 2.41 -13.12
CA LEU A 134 -8.87 2.15 -12.54
C LEU A 134 -8.95 2.55 -11.05
N CYS A 135 -7.90 2.32 -10.25
CA CYS A 135 -7.85 2.80 -8.87
C CYS A 135 -7.86 4.33 -8.76
N ILE A 136 -7.18 5.04 -9.67
CA ILE A 136 -7.24 6.51 -9.74
C ILE A 136 -8.66 6.97 -10.05
N GLU A 137 -9.30 6.38 -11.05
CA GLU A 137 -10.68 6.71 -11.42
C GLU A 137 -11.65 6.40 -10.27
N ALA A 138 -11.45 5.31 -9.54
CA ALA A 138 -12.26 4.97 -8.38
C ALA A 138 -12.23 6.07 -7.29
N ILE A 139 -11.08 6.71 -7.08
CA ILE A 139 -10.94 7.84 -6.13
C ILE A 139 -11.73 9.06 -6.63
N GLU A 140 -11.76 9.32 -7.94
CA GLU A 140 -12.59 10.38 -8.52
C GLU A 140 -14.09 10.07 -8.38
N VAL A 141 -14.51 8.84 -8.68
CA VAL A 141 -15.89 8.37 -8.47
C VAL A 141 -16.31 8.55 -7.00
N ARG A 142 -15.40 8.28 -6.06
CA ARG A 142 -15.67 8.44 -4.62
C ARG A 142 -16.07 9.86 -4.24
N LYS A 143 -15.56 10.89 -4.94
CA LYS A 143 -15.93 12.30 -4.66
C LYS A 143 -17.44 12.53 -4.87
N LEU A 144 -18.09 11.71 -5.69
CA LEU A 144 -19.51 11.81 -6.03
C LEU A 144 -20.35 10.72 -5.36
N ARG A 145 -19.82 9.49 -5.21
CA ARG A 145 -20.58 8.30 -4.77
C ARG A 145 -19.78 7.42 -3.82
N ARG A 146 -20.41 7.01 -2.72
CA ARG A 146 -19.79 6.10 -1.74
C ARG A 146 -19.63 4.65 -2.23
N THR A 147 -20.24 4.29 -3.36
CA THR A 147 -20.22 2.96 -3.97
C THR A 147 -19.04 2.72 -4.92
N TYR A 148 -18.01 3.58 -4.88
CA TYR A 148 -16.83 3.49 -5.76
C TYR A 148 -16.10 2.14 -5.73
N ILE A 149 -16.14 1.40 -4.61
CA ILE A 149 -15.53 0.06 -4.52
C ILE A 149 -16.31 -0.95 -5.38
N ALA A 150 -17.65 -0.88 -5.39
CA ALA A 150 -18.47 -1.73 -6.23
C ALA A 150 -18.27 -1.40 -7.71
N TRP A 151 -18.19 -0.10 -8.03
CA TRP A 151 -17.83 0.36 -9.37
C TRP A 151 -16.46 -0.17 -9.80
N LEU A 152 -15.44 -0.03 -8.94
CA LEU A 152 -14.08 -0.49 -9.24
C LEU A 152 -14.02 -2.00 -9.46
N SER A 153 -14.71 -2.77 -8.61
CA SER A 153 -14.79 -4.22 -8.77
C SER A 153 -15.37 -4.62 -10.13
N GLN A 154 -16.39 -3.90 -10.61
CA GLN A 154 -17.00 -4.15 -11.92
C GLN A 154 -16.05 -3.75 -13.07
N ALA A 155 -15.40 -2.60 -12.96
CA ALA A 155 -14.47 -2.12 -13.99
C ALA A 155 -13.25 -3.05 -14.13
N ILE A 156 -12.71 -3.56 -13.02
CA ILE A 156 -11.61 -4.54 -13.03
C ILE A 156 -12.07 -5.87 -13.65
N ASP A 157 -13.25 -6.37 -13.26
CA ASP A 157 -13.80 -7.61 -13.83
C ASP A 157 -14.04 -7.49 -15.35
N GLU A 158 -14.53 -6.34 -15.82
CA GLU A 158 -14.70 -6.03 -17.24
C GLU A 158 -13.37 -6.00 -18.00
N TYR A 159 -12.35 -5.34 -17.43
CA TYR A 159 -11.00 -5.31 -17.99
C TYR A 159 -10.43 -6.74 -18.17
N PHE A 160 -10.61 -7.63 -17.20
CA PHE A 160 -10.11 -9.00 -17.32
C PHE A 160 -10.91 -9.88 -18.30
N LYS A 161 -12.17 -9.53 -18.60
CA LYS A 161 -12.95 -10.21 -19.65
C LYS A 161 -12.51 -9.78 -21.05
N PHE A 162 -12.12 -8.52 -21.22
CA PHE A 162 -11.72 -7.93 -22.49
C PHE A 162 -10.43 -7.12 -22.33
N PRO A 163 -9.28 -7.78 -22.07
CA PRO A 163 -8.02 -7.09 -21.87
C PRO A 163 -7.61 -6.37 -23.16
N SER A 164 -7.28 -5.08 -23.01
CA SER A 164 -6.87 -4.17 -24.09
C SER A 164 -5.46 -4.44 -24.58
#